data_AF-A0A7K4JIQ0-F1
#
_entry.id   AF-A0A7K4JIQ0-F1
#
_cell.length_a   1.000
_cell.length_b   1.000
_cell.length_c   1.000
_cell.angle_alpha   90.00
_cell.angle_beta   90.00
_cell.angle_gamma   90.00
#
_symmetry.space_group_name_H-M   'P 1'
#
loop_
_entity.id
_entity.type
_entity.pdbx_description
1 polymer ?
#
loop_
_entity_poly.entity_id
_entity_poly.type
_entity_poly.pdbx_seq_one_letter_code
_entity_poly.pdbx_strand_id
1 'polypeptide(L)'
;LPAIMGFVAATVSIVYYHNIETSNFPKLLLALFLYWIMAFVTKTIKLVRYCQDGVPFSQLRFCITGILVILYGLLMAVEINVIRVRRYVFFMNPQKVKPPEDLQDLGVRFLQPFVNLLSKATYWWMNTLIISAHKKPVDLKAIGKLPIAMRALTNYVCLKEAYEEQKNKVAGQPNRSPSIWLAMYSAFGRPILLSSTFRYLADLLGFAGPLCISGIVQGFQNTSSNTNTTEKEPSNSYLSSEEFLRNVYVLAVLLFLALILQRTFLQASYYVTTETGINLRGAL
;
A
#
# COMPACT_ATOMS: atom_id res chain seq x y z
N LEU A 1 22.64 -14.63 3.39
CA LEU A 1 22.06 -15.47 2.31
C LEU A 1 20.55 -15.69 2.46
N PRO A 2 19.98 -16.23 3.57
CA PRO A 2 18.54 -16.52 3.65
C PRO A 2 17.62 -15.29 3.55
N ALA A 3 18.05 -14.14 4.07
CA ALA A 3 17.27 -12.90 4.00
C ALA A 3 17.20 -12.32 2.57
N ILE A 4 18.31 -12.36 1.83
CA ILE A 4 18.39 -11.90 0.44
C ILE A 4 17.52 -12.78 -0.45
N MET A 5 17.60 -14.11 -0.28
CA MET A 5 16.72 -15.05 -0.99
C MET A 5 15.25 -14.82 -0.65
N GLY A 6 14.94 -14.49 0.61
CA GLY A 6 13.59 -14.12 1.03
C GLY A 6 13.07 -12.86 0.34
N PHE A 7 13.92 -11.82 0.19
CA PHE A 7 13.57 -10.61 -0.53
C PHE A 7 13.29 -10.88 -2.01
N VAL A 8 14.18 -11.61 -2.68
CA VAL A 8 13.99 -12.01 -4.10
C VAL A 8 12.71 -12.83 -4.26
N ALA A 9 12.46 -13.79 -3.37
CA ALA A 9 11.25 -14.60 -3.40
C ALA A 9 9.97 -13.75 -3.23
N ALA A 10 10.00 -12.72 -2.38
CA ALA A 10 8.89 -11.78 -2.23
C ALA A 10 8.68 -10.92 -3.49
N THR A 11 9.75 -10.47 -4.15
CA THR A 11 9.62 -9.76 -5.43
C THR A 11 9.05 -10.65 -6.52
N VAL A 12 9.55 -11.89 -6.65
CA VAL A 12 9.07 -12.86 -7.63
C VAL A 12 7.62 -13.24 -7.35
N SER A 13 7.22 -13.40 -6.09
CA SER A 13 5.82 -13.73 -5.74
C SER A 13 4.85 -12.61 -6.15
N ILE A 14 5.24 -11.34 -5.98
CA ILE A 14 4.44 -10.18 -6.43
C ILE A 14 4.32 -10.17 -7.97
N VAL A 15 5.42 -10.35 -8.70
CA VAL A 15 5.41 -10.40 -10.17
C VAL A 15 4.56 -11.58 -10.67
N TYR A 16 4.70 -12.74 -10.04
CA TYR A 16 3.90 -13.92 -10.34
C TYR A 16 2.40 -13.67 -10.11
N TYR A 17 2.04 -13.04 -8.99
CA TYR A 17 0.66 -12.66 -8.70
C TYR A 17 0.09 -11.71 -9.76
N HIS A 18 0.86 -10.69 -10.14
CA HIS A 18 0.45 -9.72 -11.18
C HIS A 18 0.19 -10.39 -12.54
N ASN A 19 1.05 -11.32 -12.94
CA ASN A 19 0.87 -12.08 -14.19
C ASN A 19 -0.37 -12.96 -14.15
N ILE A 20 -0.68 -13.60 -13.01
CA ILE A 20 -1.88 -14.41 -12.86
C ILE A 20 -3.14 -13.56 -12.88
N GLU A 21 -3.12 -12.41 -12.19
CA GLU A 21 -4.23 -11.46 -12.19
C GLU A 21 -4.54 -10.98 -13.62
N THR A 22 -3.50 -10.64 -14.38
CA THR A 22 -3.62 -10.21 -15.78
C THR A 22 -4.13 -11.32 -16.69
N SER A 23 -3.65 -12.55 -16.49
CA SER A 23 -4.04 -13.70 -17.32
C SER A 23 -5.40 -14.30 -16.92
N ASN A 24 -5.92 -13.95 -15.73
CA ASN A 24 -7.16 -14.47 -15.14
C ASN A 24 -7.23 -16.01 -15.04
N PHE A 25 -6.10 -16.65 -14.71
CA PHE A 25 -6.00 -18.10 -14.47
C PHE A 25 -5.78 -18.42 -12.99
N PRO A 26 -6.84 -18.37 -12.14
CA PRO A 26 -6.69 -18.43 -10.69
C PRO A 26 -6.15 -19.78 -10.17
N LYS A 27 -6.31 -20.88 -10.92
CA LYS A 27 -5.77 -22.20 -10.51
C LYS A 27 -4.26 -22.17 -10.25
N LEU A 28 -3.54 -21.28 -10.94
CA LEU A 28 -2.09 -21.14 -10.82
C LEU A 28 -1.65 -20.46 -9.50
N LEU A 29 -2.58 -19.78 -8.79
CA LEU A 29 -2.35 -19.22 -7.45
C LEU A 29 -2.15 -20.30 -6.38
N LEU A 30 -2.58 -21.54 -6.63
CA LEU A 30 -2.43 -22.63 -5.67
C LEU A 30 -0.95 -22.92 -5.33
N ALA A 31 -0.05 -22.77 -6.32
CA ALA A 31 1.38 -22.86 -6.08
C ALA A 31 1.90 -21.77 -5.13
N LEU A 32 1.38 -20.54 -5.27
CA LEU A 32 1.71 -19.42 -4.40
C LEU A 32 1.17 -19.62 -2.97
N PHE A 33 -0.05 -20.17 -2.85
CA PHE A 33 -0.63 -20.53 -1.56
C PHE A 33 0.22 -21.58 -0.81
N LEU A 34 0.63 -22.65 -1.50
CA LEU A 34 1.54 -23.65 -0.92
C LEU A 34 2.87 -23.03 -0.48
N TYR A 35 3.42 -22.11 -1.28
CA TYR A 35 4.61 -21.36 -0.90
C TYR A 35 4.42 -20.58 0.41
N TRP A 36 3.31 -19.85 0.57
CA TRP A 36 3.04 -19.10 1.80
C TRP A 36 2.87 -20.00 3.02
N ILE A 37 2.23 -21.16 2.89
CA ILE A 37 2.15 -22.16 3.97
C ILE A 37 3.55 -22.60 4.39
N MET A 38 4.39 -23.02 3.43
CA MET A 38 5.77 -23.46 3.73
C MET A 38 6.61 -22.34 4.36
N ALA A 39 6.49 -21.12 3.84
CA ALA A 39 7.17 -19.95 4.39
C ALA A 39 6.70 -19.62 5.82
N PHE A 40 5.39 -19.69 6.09
CA PHE A 40 4.84 -19.49 7.42
C PHE A 40 5.34 -20.55 8.40
N VAL A 41 5.22 -21.84 8.06
CA VAL A 41 5.65 -22.96 8.92
C VAL A 41 7.15 -22.86 9.26
N THR A 42 8.01 -22.61 8.26
CA THR A 42 9.46 -22.49 8.49
C THR A 42 9.83 -21.31 9.39
N LYS A 43 9.14 -20.16 9.26
CA LYS A 43 9.36 -19.02 10.16
C LYS A 43 8.81 -19.25 11.56
N THR A 44 7.67 -19.93 11.69
CA THR A 44 7.10 -20.30 12.99
C THR A 44 8.00 -21.27 13.74
N ILE A 45 8.55 -22.29 13.07
CA ILE A 45 9.55 -23.20 13.67
C ILE A 45 10.76 -22.41 14.17
N LYS A 46 11.25 -21.45 13.37
CA LYS A 46 12.38 -20.60 13.76
C LYS A 46 12.06 -19.72 14.97
N LEU A 47 10.85 -19.17 15.04
CA LEU A 47 10.39 -18.37 16.17
C LEU A 47 10.29 -19.22 17.45
N VAL A 48 9.72 -20.43 17.35
CA VAL A 48 9.63 -21.37 18.48
C VAL A 48 11.01 -21.76 18.99
N ARG A 49 11.98 -22.00 18.10
CA ARG A 49 13.37 -22.27 18.51
C ARG A 49 13.97 -21.11 19.30
N TYR A 50 13.77 -19.88 18.86
CA TYR A 50 14.24 -18.73 19.65
C TYR A 50 13.59 -18.62 21.03
N CYS A 51 12.31 -19.01 21.17
CA CYS A 51 11.67 -19.08 22.48
C CYS A 51 12.26 -20.19 23.36
N GLN A 52 12.60 -21.35 22.77
CA GLN A 52 13.25 -22.46 23.49
C GLN A 52 14.67 -22.13 23.93
N ASP A 53 15.41 -21.41 23.10
CA ASP A 53 16.78 -20.95 23.39
C ASP A 53 16.81 -19.80 24.42
N GLY A 54 15.67 -19.36 24.93
CA GLY A 54 15.58 -18.30 25.94
C GLY A 54 16.02 -16.93 25.44
N VAL A 55 15.93 -16.67 24.12
CA VAL A 55 16.38 -15.42 23.53
C VAL A 55 15.52 -14.25 24.01
N PRO A 56 16.11 -13.19 24.61
CA PRO A 56 15.33 -12.08 25.14
C PRO A 56 14.70 -11.25 24.02
N PHE A 57 13.51 -10.71 24.27
CA PHE A 57 12.76 -9.85 23.35
C PHE A 57 13.53 -8.59 22.90
N SER A 58 14.51 -8.15 23.68
CA SER A 58 15.40 -7.03 23.37
C SER A 58 16.23 -7.27 22.10
N GLN A 59 16.45 -8.53 21.71
CA GLN A 59 17.20 -8.84 20.49
C GLN A 59 16.38 -8.55 19.23
N LEU A 60 16.95 -7.71 18.36
CA LEU A 60 16.32 -7.29 17.11
C LEU A 60 15.89 -8.47 16.22
N ARG A 61 16.68 -9.54 16.16
CA ARG A 61 16.38 -10.72 15.34
C ARG A 61 15.12 -11.44 15.78
N PHE A 62 14.81 -11.46 17.08
CA PHE A 62 13.58 -12.04 17.59
C PHE A 62 12.38 -11.22 17.13
N CYS A 63 12.42 -9.91 17.34
CA CYS A 63 11.35 -8.98 16.94
C CYS A 63 11.08 -9.03 15.42
N ILE A 64 12.12 -8.96 14.57
CA ILE A 64 11.99 -9.07 13.11
C ILE A 64 11.37 -10.42 12.72
N THR A 65 11.78 -11.51 13.36
CA THR A 65 11.24 -12.84 13.04
C THR A 65 9.77 -12.95 13.44
N GLY A 66 9.37 -12.40 14.59
CA GLY A 66 7.97 -12.31 15.02
C GLY A 66 7.10 -11.51 14.05
N ILE A 67 7.57 -10.33 13.63
CA ILE A 67 6.88 -9.50 12.62
C ILE A 67 6.73 -10.26 11.30
N LEU A 68 7.77 -10.97 10.86
CA LEU A 68 7.71 -11.78 9.62
C LEU A 68 6.72 -12.94 9.72
N VAL A 69 6.59 -13.61 10.88
CA VAL A 69 5.59 -14.66 11.09
C VAL A 69 4.19 -14.07 10.97
N ILE A 70 3.93 -12.93 11.60
CA ILE A 70 2.64 -12.22 11.49
C ILE A 70 2.37 -11.83 10.03
N LEU A 71 3.35 -11.26 9.34
CA LEU A 71 3.22 -10.83 7.95
C LEU A 71 2.90 -12.01 7.01
N TYR A 72 3.62 -13.13 7.13
CA TYR A 72 3.35 -14.32 6.32
C TYR A 72 2.01 -14.97 6.67
N GLY A 73 1.60 -14.94 7.94
CA GLY A 73 0.28 -15.39 8.37
C GLY A 73 -0.84 -14.54 7.77
N LEU A 74 -0.69 -13.22 7.72
CA LEU A 74 -1.63 -12.31 7.08
C LEU A 74 -1.72 -12.56 5.57
N LEU A 75 -0.59 -12.74 4.88
CA LEU A 75 -0.57 -13.05 3.45
C LEU A 75 -1.24 -14.40 3.17
N MET A 76 -0.99 -15.41 4.00
CA MET A 76 -1.68 -16.71 3.93
C MET A 76 -3.20 -16.55 4.12
N ALA A 77 -3.63 -15.73 5.08
CA ALA A 77 -5.06 -15.45 5.30
C ALA A 77 -5.72 -14.73 4.10
N VAL A 78 -4.98 -13.82 3.44
CA VAL A 78 -5.44 -13.18 2.20
C VAL A 78 -5.64 -14.21 1.09
N GLU A 79 -4.70 -15.13 0.88
CA GLU A 79 -4.85 -16.20 -0.12
C GLU A 79 -6.05 -17.11 0.19
N ILE A 80 -6.26 -17.47 1.45
CA ILE A 80 -7.45 -18.24 1.88
C ILE A 80 -8.73 -17.47 1.54
N ASN A 81 -8.75 -16.15 1.78
CA ASN A 81 -9.90 -15.32 1.41
C ASN A 81 -10.12 -15.27 -0.11
N VAL A 82 -9.04 -15.18 -0.91
CA VAL A 82 -9.11 -15.22 -2.38
C VAL A 82 -9.67 -16.56 -2.85
N ILE A 83 -9.21 -17.69 -2.31
CA ILE A 83 -9.72 -19.02 -2.61
C ILE A 83 -11.21 -19.13 -2.26
N ARG A 84 -11.62 -18.64 -1.08
CA ARG A 84 -13.00 -18.64 -0.62
C ARG A 84 -13.92 -17.81 -1.52
N VAL A 85 -13.51 -16.59 -1.89
CA VAL A 85 -14.34 -15.67 -2.68
C VAL A 85 -14.44 -16.13 -4.13
N ARG A 86 -13.34 -16.57 -4.73
CA ARG A 86 -13.30 -16.96 -6.16
C ARG A 86 -13.75 -18.41 -6.41
N ARG A 87 -13.82 -19.25 -5.36
CA ARG A 87 -14.28 -20.65 -5.40
C ARG A 87 -13.67 -21.47 -6.54
N TYR A 88 -12.36 -21.34 -6.79
CA TYR A 88 -11.68 -22.08 -7.88
C TYR A 88 -10.96 -23.34 -7.41
N VAL A 89 -10.82 -23.56 -6.10
CA VAL A 89 -10.28 -24.79 -5.50
C VAL A 89 -11.43 -25.47 -4.72
N PHE A 90 -11.65 -26.75 -4.96
CA PHE A 90 -12.68 -27.61 -4.33
C PHE A 90 -14.17 -27.31 -4.61
N PHE A 91 -14.51 -26.26 -5.35
CA PHE A 91 -15.91 -25.98 -5.74
C PHE A 91 -16.17 -26.33 -7.21
N MET A 92 -17.29 -27.00 -7.47
CA MET A 92 -17.70 -27.48 -8.80
C MET A 92 -17.99 -26.35 -9.81
N ASN A 93 -18.31 -25.14 -9.33
CA ASN A 93 -18.66 -23.99 -10.17
C ASN A 93 -17.73 -22.79 -9.87
N PRO A 94 -16.67 -22.57 -10.68
CA PRO A 94 -15.78 -21.43 -10.51
C PRO A 94 -16.50 -20.12 -10.87
N GLN A 95 -16.43 -19.12 -9.99
CA GLN A 95 -17.02 -17.81 -10.25
C GLN A 95 -16.13 -17.03 -11.24
N LYS A 96 -16.48 -17.07 -12.53
CA LYS A 96 -15.84 -16.24 -13.56
C LYS A 96 -16.29 -14.79 -13.41
N VAL A 97 -15.47 -13.96 -12.79
CA VAL A 97 -15.73 -12.51 -12.73
C VAL A 97 -15.21 -11.90 -14.03
N LYS A 98 -16.11 -11.27 -14.77
CA LYS A 98 -15.74 -10.49 -15.95
C LYS A 98 -15.02 -9.21 -15.52
N PRO A 99 -14.07 -8.68 -16.31
CA PRO A 99 -13.51 -7.36 -16.06
C PRO A 99 -14.63 -6.31 -15.95
N PRO A 100 -14.46 -5.24 -15.17
CA PRO A 100 -15.40 -4.12 -15.11
C PRO A 100 -15.81 -3.65 -16.51
N GLU A 101 -17.07 -3.27 -16.68
CA GLU A 101 -17.60 -2.79 -17.97
C GLU A 101 -16.79 -1.61 -18.54
N ASP A 102 -16.26 -0.76 -17.65
CA ASP A 102 -15.37 0.36 -17.99
C ASP A 102 -14.09 -0.07 -18.72
N LEU A 103 -13.50 -1.21 -18.34
CA LEU A 103 -12.29 -1.75 -18.98
C LEU A 103 -12.60 -2.41 -20.33
N GLN A 104 -13.87 -2.75 -20.59
CA GLN A 104 -14.32 -3.34 -21.85
C GLN A 104 -14.62 -2.26 -22.91
N ASP A 105 -14.89 -1.02 -22.48
CA ASP A 105 -15.00 0.13 -23.39
C ASP A 105 -13.59 0.60 -23.79
N LEU A 106 -13.19 0.30 -25.03
CA LEU A 106 -11.94 0.76 -25.67
C LEU A 106 -11.77 2.29 -25.64
N GLY A 107 -12.84 3.04 -25.38
CA GLY A 107 -12.81 4.48 -25.20
C GLY A 107 -12.19 4.94 -23.88
N VAL A 108 -12.15 4.12 -22.83
CA VAL A 108 -11.64 4.54 -21.51
C VAL A 108 -10.12 4.42 -21.47
N ARG A 109 -9.43 5.57 -21.42
CA ARG A 109 -7.96 5.63 -21.35
C ARG A 109 -7.42 6.07 -19.99
N PHE A 110 -8.29 6.60 -19.13
CA PHE A 110 -7.96 6.89 -17.74
C PHE A 110 -8.07 5.61 -16.89
N LEU A 111 -6.94 4.93 -16.68
CA LEU A 111 -6.88 3.59 -16.09
C LEU A 111 -6.63 3.57 -14.58
N GLN A 112 -6.34 4.72 -13.97
CA GLN A 112 -5.94 4.83 -12.56
C GLN A 112 -6.82 4.04 -11.57
N PRO A 113 -8.16 3.96 -11.69
CA PRO A 113 -8.97 3.17 -10.75
C PRO A 113 -8.74 1.66 -10.84
N PHE A 114 -8.34 1.16 -12.01
CA PHE A 114 -8.30 -0.27 -12.37
C PHE A 114 -6.92 -0.90 -12.31
N VAL A 115 -5.87 -0.11 -12.13
CA VAL A 115 -4.50 -0.62 -12.08
C VAL A 115 -4.11 -1.11 -10.68
N ASN A 116 -3.06 -1.92 -10.63
CA ASN A 116 -2.49 -2.42 -9.37
C ASN A 116 -2.00 -1.27 -8.48
N LEU A 117 -1.82 -1.57 -7.19
CA LEU A 117 -1.43 -0.56 -6.20
C LEU A 117 -0.10 0.13 -6.56
N LEU A 118 0.86 -0.63 -7.09
CA LEU A 118 2.17 -0.08 -7.48
C LEU A 118 2.03 0.94 -8.61
N SER A 119 1.27 0.62 -9.66
CA SER A 119 0.99 1.52 -10.78
C SER A 119 0.12 2.71 -10.36
N LYS A 120 -0.76 2.55 -9.36
CA LYS A 120 -1.50 3.68 -8.77
C LYS A 120 -0.56 4.66 -8.07
N ALA A 121 0.43 4.12 -7.34
CA ALA A 121 1.38 4.88 -6.54
C ALA A 121 2.45 5.60 -7.39
N THR A 122 2.96 4.93 -8.43
CA THR A 122 4.01 5.47 -9.30
C THR A 122 3.48 6.07 -10.60
N TYR A 123 2.17 6.03 -10.83
CA TYR A 123 1.51 6.43 -12.07
C TYR A 123 2.06 5.72 -13.31
N TRP A 124 2.49 4.46 -13.18
CA TRP A 124 3.15 3.73 -14.27
C TRP A 124 2.33 3.66 -15.56
N TRP A 125 1.00 3.51 -15.45
CA TRP A 125 0.09 3.47 -16.60
C TRP A 125 0.14 4.73 -17.47
N MET A 126 0.48 5.90 -16.89
CA MET A 126 0.61 7.17 -17.60
C MET A 126 1.77 7.19 -18.58
N ASN A 127 2.79 6.34 -18.41
CA ASN A 127 3.98 6.33 -19.27
C ASN A 127 3.62 6.15 -20.74
N THR A 128 2.64 5.29 -21.03
CA THR A 128 2.17 5.05 -22.40
C THR A 128 1.59 6.31 -23.04
N LEU A 129 0.82 7.08 -22.27
CA LEU A 129 0.22 8.34 -22.70
C LEU A 129 1.29 9.42 -22.90
N ILE A 130 2.22 9.57 -21.96
CA ILE A 130 3.29 10.58 -22.02
C ILE A 130 4.20 10.35 -23.23
N ILE A 131 4.61 9.10 -23.48
CA ILE A 131 5.43 8.75 -24.64
C ILE A 131 4.66 8.99 -25.95
N SER A 132 3.36 8.68 -25.98
CA SER A 132 2.51 8.95 -27.16
C SER A 132 2.34 10.45 -27.41
N ALA A 133 2.19 11.25 -26.35
CA ALA A 133 2.03 12.71 -26.42
C ALA A 133 3.26 13.42 -26.99
N HIS A 134 4.44 12.85 -26.80
CA HIS A 134 5.66 13.37 -27.42
C HIS A 134 5.67 13.18 -28.94
N LYS A 135 5.06 12.09 -29.44
CA LYS A 135 5.02 11.77 -30.87
C LYS A 135 3.89 12.48 -31.62
N LYS A 136 2.76 12.70 -30.96
CA LYS A 136 1.55 13.31 -31.55
C LYS A 136 0.89 14.24 -30.53
N PRO A 137 0.40 15.41 -30.95
CA PRO A 137 -0.35 16.29 -30.05
C PRO A 137 -1.56 15.55 -29.46
N VAL A 138 -1.91 15.89 -28.22
CA VAL A 138 -2.98 15.21 -27.48
C VAL A 138 -4.33 15.78 -27.88
N ASP A 139 -5.03 15.05 -28.74
CA ASP A 139 -6.42 15.36 -29.08
C ASP A 139 -7.39 14.89 -27.98
N LEU A 140 -8.60 15.47 -27.94
CA LEU A 140 -9.69 15.02 -27.05
C LEU A 140 -10.00 13.53 -27.21
N LYS A 141 -9.88 13.00 -28.44
CA LYS A 141 -10.02 11.57 -28.72
C LYS A 141 -8.92 10.72 -28.07
N ALA A 142 -7.73 11.28 -27.89
CA ALA A 142 -6.59 10.61 -27.28
C ALA A 142 -6.66 10.54 -25.75
N ILE A 143 -7.42 11.45 -25.11
CA ILE A 143 -7.70 11.46 -23.66
C ILE A 143 -8.69 10.35 -23.29
N GLY A 144 -9.61 10.03 -24.19
CA GLY A 144 -10.62 8.99 -23.99
C GLY A 144 -11.78 9.41 -23.08
N LYS A 145 -12.65 8.45 -22.78
CA LYS A 145 -13.77 8.59 -21.86
C LYS A 145 -13.33 8.42 -20.41
N LEU A 146 -14.06 9.06 -19.50
CA LEU A 146 -13.88 8.88 -18.06
C LEU A 146 -14.57 7.58 -17.58
N PRO A 147 -13.98 6.88 -16.59
CA PRO A 147 -14.61 5.76 -15.91
C PRO A 147 -15.95 6.14 -15.29
N ILE A 148 -16.89 5.19 -15.15
CA ILE A 148 -18.22 5.43 -14.59
C ILE A 148 -18.16 6.09 -13.20
N ALA A 149 -17.20 5.69 -12.36
CA ALA A 149 -17.02 6.22 -11.01
C ALA A 149 -16.67 7.72 -10.97
N MET A 150 -16.18 8.30 -12.06
CA MET A 150 -15.80 9.71 -12.16
C MET A 150 -16.75 10.53 -13.04
N ARG A 151 -17.85 9.93 -13.52
CA ARG A 151 -18.84 10.65 -14.34
C ARG A 151 -19.70 11.56 -13.48
N ALA A 152 -19.96 12.76 -14.00
CA ALA A 152 -20.79 13.78 -13.35
C ALA A 152 -22.17 13.22 -12.94
N LEU A 153 -22.85 12.48 -13.84
CA LEU A 153 -24.16 11.90 -13.54
C LEU A 153 -24.13 10.93 -12.35
N THR A 154 -23.15 10.03 -12.30
CA THR A 154 -22.99 9.06 -11.20
C THR A 154 -22.75 9.78 -9.88
N ASN A 155 -21.86 10.78 -9.89
CA ASN A 155 -21.54 11.58 -8.70
C ASN A 155 -22.74 12.44 -8.24
N TYR A 156 -23.50 13.01 -9.18
CA TYR A 156 -24.74 13.74 -8.90
C TYR A 156 -25.79 12.85 -8.24
N VAL A 157 -26.03 11.64 -8.79
CA VAL A 157 -26.97 10.67 -8.19
C VAL A 157 -26.55 10.30 -6.77
N CYS A 158 -25.26 10.02 -6.56
CA CYS A 158 -24.73 9.70 -5.23
C CYS A 158 -24.94 10.85 -4.22
N LEU A 159 -24.68 12.11 -4.64
CA LEU A 159 -24.91 13.28 -3.79
C LEU A 159 -26.40 13.50 -3.51
N LYS A 160 -27.25 13.30 -4.51
CA LYS A 160 -28.71 13.41 -4.40
C LYS A 160 -29.25 12.38 -3.40
N GLU A 161 -28.85 11.12 -3.52
CA GLU A 161 -29.25 10.05 -2.59
C GLU A 161 -28.83 10.37 -1.15
N ALA A 162 -27.59 10.86 -0.95
CA ALA A 162 -27.11 11.27 0.36
C ALA A 162 -27.92 12.44 0.96
N TYR A 163 -28.33 13.40 0.11
CA TYR A 163 -29.18 14.50 0.53
C TYR A 163 -30.62 14.06 0.85
N GLU A 164 -31.20 13.15 0.06
CA GLU A 164 -32.52 12.57 0.32
C GLU A 164 -32.53 11.74 1.62
N GLU A 165 -31.50 10.94 1.88
CA GLU A 165 -31.36 10.20 3.14
C GLU A 165 -31.32 11.16 4.33
N GLN A 166 -30.59 12.27 4.20
CA GLN A 166 -30.54 13.30 5.23
C GLN A 166 -31.91 13.97 5.42
N LYS A 167 -32.61 14.31 4.34
CA LYS A 167 -33.96 14.86 4.39
C LYS A 167 -34.92 13.92 5.13
N ASN A 168 -34.85 12.62 4.86
CA ASN A 168 -35.67 11.61 5.54
C ASN A 168 -35.37 11.52 7.05
N LYS A 169 -34.09 11.57 7.43
CA LYS A 169 -33.69 11.58 8.86
C LYS A 169 -34.18 12.82 9.61
N VAL A 170 -34.30 13.94 8.90
CA VAL A 170 -34.73 15.24 9.44
C VAL A 170 -36.25 15.42 9.36
N ALA A 171 -36.96 14.64 8.55
CA ALA A 171 -38.43 14.73 8.40
C ALA A 171 -39.21 14.52 9.70
N GLY A 172 -38.64 13.81 10.68
CA GLY A 172 -39.23 13.64 12.02
C GLY A 172 -38.93 14.80 13.00
N GLN A 173 -38.16 15.81 12.61
CA GLN A 173 -37.74 16.94 13.45
C GLN A 173 -38.19 18.27 12.83
N PRO A 174 -39.30 18.88 13.29
CA PRO A 174 -39.89 20.06 12.65
C PRO A 174 -39.00 21.32 12.69
N ASN A 175 -37.95 21.34 13.51
CA ASN A 175 -37.08 22.49 13.72
C ASN A 175 -35.68 22.35 13.08
N ARG A 176 -35.46 21.34 12.24
CA ARG A 176 -34.15 21.09 11.62
C ARG A 176 -34.29 21.09 10.11
N SER A 177 -33.42 21.82 9.43
CA SER A 177 -33.34 21.81 7.95
C SER A 177 -32.28 20.82 7.47
N PRO A 178 -32.47 20.17 6.31
CA PRO A 178 -31.43 19.34 5.70
C PRO A 178 -30.25 20.23 5.27
N SER A 179 -29.04 19.88 5.71
CA SER A 179 -27.81 20.61 5.44
C SER A 179 -27.02 19.97 4.29
N ILE A 180 -26.81 20.73 3.21
CA ILE A 180 -26.05 20.27 2.03
C ILE A 180 -24.62 19.86 2.42
N TRP A 181 -23.99 20.58 3.36
CA TRP A 181 -22.65 20.27 3.87
C TRP A 181 -22.54 18.86 4.46
N LEU A 182 -23.56 18.39 5.18
CA LEU A 182 -23.54 17.06 5.77
C LEU A 182 -23.75 15.98 4.70
N ALA A 183 -24.60 16.24 3.71
CA ALA A 183 -24.78 15.35 2.56
C ALA A 183 -23.48 15.22 1.75
N MET A 184 -22.77 16.32 1.51
CA MET A 184 -21.46 16.31 0.84
C MET A 184 -20.43 15.51 1.65
N TYR A 185 -20.36 15.69 2.97
CA TYR A 185 -19.46 14.92 3.82
C TYR A 185 -19.86 13.44 3.89
N SER A 186 -21.15 13.12 3.86
CA SER A 186 -21.62 11.73 3.82
C SER A 186 -21.22 11.04 2.52
N ALA A 187 -21.40 11.71 1.37
CA ALA A 187 -21.10 11.16 0.05
C ALA A 187 -19.58 11.07 -0.23
N PHE A 188 -18.83 12.14 0.07
CA PHE A 188 -17.41 12.28 -0.31
C PHE A 188 -16.43 12.29 0.86
N GLY A 189 -16.89 12.08 2.10
CA GLY A 189 -16.04 12.13 3.29
C GLY A 189 -15.05 10.96 3.40
N ARG A 190 -15.42 9.75 2.94
CA ARG A 190 -14.52 8.58 3.04
C ARG A 190 -13.21 8.77 2.26
N PRO A 191 -13.23 9.20 0.98
CA PRO A 191 -11.99 9.54 0.27
C PRO A 191 -11.20 10.69 0.92
N ILE A 192 -11.86 11.72 1.45
CA ILE A 192 -11.19 12.85 2.12
C ILE A 192 -10.45 12.35 3.37
N LEU A 193 -11.09 11.53 4.19
CA LEU A 193 -10.45 10.93 5.37
C LEU A 193 -9.25 10.07 4.97
N LEU A 194 -9.37 9.28 3.89
CA LEU A 194 -8.25 8.50 3.36
C LEU A 194 -7.09 9.39 2.88
N SER A 195 -7.37 10.51 2.22
CA SER A 195 -6.31 11.45 1.85
C SER A 195 -5.63 12.07 3.08
N SER A 196 -6.41 12.45 4.08
CA SER A 196 -5.90 13.02 5.33
C SER A 196 -5.03 12.03 6.09
N THR A 197 -5.36 10.74 6.11
CA THR A 197 -4.50 9.73 6.73
C THR A 197 -3.18 9.56 5.98
N PHE A 198 -3.18 9.56 4.64
CA PHE A 198 -1.94 9.55 3.86
C PHE A 198 -1.10 10.80 4.08
N ARG A 199 -1.73 11.98 4.17
CA ARG A 199 -1.04 13.23 4.51
C ARG A 199 -0.35 13.12 5.86
N TYR A 200 -1.08 12.72 6.89
CA TYR A 200 -0.56 12.60 8.24
C TYR A 200 0.61 11.60 8.32
N LEU A 201 0.48 10.44 7.66
CA LEU A 201 1.58 9.47 7.57
C LEU A 201 2.80 10.05 6.85
N ALA A 202 2.60 10.80 5.76
CA ALA A 202 3.70 11.44 5.06
C ALA A 202 4.41 12.49 5.95
N ASP A 203 3.66 13.27 6.72
CA ASP A 203 4.23 14.27 7.63
C ASP A 203 5.04 13.60 8.76
N LEU A 204 4.53 12.50 9.33
CA LEU A 204 5.26 11.69 10.31
C LEU A 204 6.58 11.15 9.74
N LEU A 205 6.55 10.61 8.52
CA LEU A 205 7.75 10.14 7.83
C LEU A 205 8.70 11.29 7.48
N GLY A 206 8.20 12.51 7.32
CA GLY A 206 9.01 13.71 7.11
C GLY A 206 9.95 14.01 8.27
N PHE A 207 9.55 13.70 9.51
CA PHE A 207 10.43 13.84 10.67
C PHE A 207 11.55 12.80 10.71
N ALA A 208 11.39 11.65 10.04
CA ALA A 208 12.44 10.64 9.96
C ALA A 208 13.68 11.16 9.22
N GLY A 209 13.52 12.12 8.30
CA GLY A 209 14.62 12.74 7.56
C GLY A 209 15.67 13.39 8.48
N PRO A 210 15.31 14.46 9.20
CA PRO A 210 16.20 15.12 10.15
C PRO A 210 16.75 14.19 11.24
N LEU A 211 15.92 13.26 11.75
CA LEU A 211 16.35 12.29 12.77
C LEU A 211 17.45 11.35 12.25
N CYS A 212 17.30 10.82 11.04
CA CYS A 212 18.32 9.98 10.43
C CYS A 212 19.60 10.77 10.15
N ILE A 213 19.51 12.02 9.68
CA ILE A 213 20.68 12.87 9.43
C ILE A 213 21.44 13.15 10.73
N SER A 214 20.73 13.50 11.81
CA SER A 214 21.33 13.71 13.13
C SER A 214 22.08 12.47 13.62
N GLY A 215 21.45 11.30 13.52
CA GLY A 215 22.09 10.03 13.90
C GLY A 215 23.29 9.67 13.02
N ILE A 216 23.26 9.99 11.72
CA ILE A 216 24.39 9.80 10.79
C ILE A 216 25.58 10.67 11.22
N VAL A 217 25.34 11.97 11.49
CA VAL A 217 26.39 12.91 11.89
C VAL A 217 27.01 12.49 13.23
N GLN A 218 26.20 12.13 14.22
CA GLN A 218 26.67 11.62 15.51
C GLN A 218 27.45 10.31 15.36
N GLY A 219 27.00 9.41 14.48
CA GLY A 219 27.69 8.17 14.16
C GLY A 219 29.11 8.40 13.61
N PHE A 220 29.29 9.38 12.73
CA PHE A 220 30.60 9.76 12.20
C PHE A 220 31.50 10.43 13.26
N GLN A 221 30.95 11.31 14.09
CA GLN A 221 31.69 11.97 15.18
C GLN A 221 32.23 10.94 16.19
N ASN A 222 31.39 10.00 16.62
CA ASN A 222 31.79 8.96 17.57
C ASN A 222 32.77 7.93 16.99
N THR A 223 32.71 7.68 15.68
CA THR A 223 33.68 6.80 15.00
C THR A 223 35.06 7.46 14.96
N SER A 224 35.12 8.79 14.83
CA SER A 224 36.36 9.56 14.80
C SER A 224 37.00 9.73 16.18
N SER A 225 36.21 9.68 17.27
CA SER A 225 36.74 9.74 18.64
C SER A 225 37.22 8.39 19.17
N ASN A 226 36.57 7.29 18.77
CA ASN A 226 36.91 5.93 19.23
C ASN A 226 38.13 5.29 18.54
N THR A 227 38.76 5.96 17.58
CA THR A 227 40.06 5.50 17.06
C THR A 227 41.21 5.64 18.07
N ASN A 228 40.99 6.31 19.20
CA ASN A 228 42.01 6.57 20.22
C ASN A 228 41.94 5.67 21.46
N THR A 229 40.96 4.75 21.55
CA THR A 229 40.83 3.83 22.69
C THR A 229 40.59 2.40 22.21
N THR A 230 41.59 1.56 22.47
CA THR A 230 41.67 0.12 22.21
C THR A 230 40.61 -0.70 22.96
N GLU A 231 40.43 -1.93 22.47
CA GLU A 231 39.67 -3.07 23.04
C GLU A 231 38.21 -3.23 22.59
N LYS A 232 38.03 -4.03 21.52
CA LYS A 232 36.76 -4.67 21.18
C LYS A 232 36.75 -6.07 21.80
N GLU A 233 35.90 -6.28 22.80
CA GLU A 233 35.53 -7.60 23.27
C GLU A 233 34.90 -8.47 22.15
N PRO A 234 35.06 -9.80 22.23
CA PRO A 234 34.57 -10.70 21.20
C PRO A 234 33.05 -10.93 21.31
N SER A 235 32.36 -10.62 20.22
CA SER A 235 31.24 -11.40 19.68
C SER A 235 30.15 -11.87 20.66
N ASN A 236 29.25 -10.97 21.06
CA ASN A 236 27.85 -11.39 21.24
C ASN A 236 27.20 -11.41 19.86
N SER A 237 26.84 -12.60 19.37
CA SER A 237 26.33 -12.87 18.02
C SER A 237 24.96 -12.25 17.68
N TYR A 238 24.43 -11.41 18.57
CA TYR A 238 23.12 -10.80 18.51
C TYR A 238 23.24 -9.29 18.74
N LEU A 239 23.01 -8.53 17.67
CA LEU A 239 23.06 -7.07 17.68
C LEU A 239 21.82 -6.50 18.38
N SER A 240 22.03 -5.57 19.32
CA SER A 240 20.96 -4.81 19.96
C SER A 240 20.29 -3.83 18.99
N SER A 241 19.04 -3.44 19.26
CA SER A 241 18.28 -2.49 18.44
C SER A 241 18.93 -1.10 18.38
N GLU A 242 19.48 -0.62 19.49
CA GLU A 242 20.18 0.66 19.57
C GLU A 242 21.48 0.65 18.76
N GLU A 243 22.25 -0.43 18.86
CA GLU A 243 23.50 -0.59 18.13
C GLU A 243 23.27 -0.74 16.62
N PHE A 244 22.13 -1.33 16.23
CA PHE A 244 21.70 -1.38 14.84
C PHE A 244 21.35 0.00 14.27
N LEU A 245 20.59 0.82 15.01
CA LEU A 245 20.21 2.17 14.57
C LEU A 245 21.37 3.18 14.62
N ARG A 246 22.41 2.88 15.41
CA ARG A 246 23.65 3.66 15.45
C ARG A 246 24.55 3.43 14.24
N ASN A 247 24.33 2.37 13.47
CA ASN A 247 25.10 2.11 12.26
C ASN A 247 24.72 3.10 11.14
N VAL A 248 25.69 3.89 10.71
CA VAL A 248 25.52 4.94 9.70
C VAL A 248 24.94 4.42 8.39
N TYR A 249 25.39 3.26 7.91
CA TYR A 249 24.91 2.68 6.65
C TYR A 249 23.45 2.21 6.77
N VAL A 250 23.07 1.63 7.90
CA VAL A 250 21.69 1.21 8.17
C VAL A 250 20.77 2.44 8.20
N LEU A 251 21.21 3.50 8.86
CA LEU A 251 20.45 4.74 8.99
C LEU A 251 20.30 5.47 7.64
N ALA A 252 21.32 5.40 6.76
CA ALA A 252 21.24 5.91 5.40
C ALA A 252 20.22 5.13 4.53
N VAL A 253 20.19 3.79 4.65
CA VAL A 253 19.17 2.97 3.95
C VAL A 253 17.77 3.25 4.51
N LEU A 254 17.64 3.41 5.83
CA LEU A 254 16.37 3.75 6.47
C LEU A 254 15.87 5.12 6.00
N LEU A 255 16.76 6.12 5.91
CA LEU A 255 16.47 7.43 5.36
C LEU A 255 15.95 7.33 3.92
N PHE A 256 16.64 6.56 3.07
CA PHE A 256 16.23 6.36 1.68
C PHE A 256 14.82 5.75 1.57
N LEU A 257 14.54 4.69 2.34
CA LEU A 257 13.22 4.05 2.35
C LEU A 257 12.13 4.97 2.91
N ALA A 258 12.41 5.70 3.99
CA ALA A 258 11.49 6.66 4.57
C ALA A 258 11.14 7.77 3.58
N LEU A 259 12.12 8.31 2.86
CA LEU A 259 11.90 9.35 1.85
C LEU A 259 11.06 8.85 0.67
N ILE A 260 11.33 7.65 0.15
CA ILE A 260 10.50 7.06 -0.92
C ILE A 260 9.04 6.94 -0.46
N LEU A 261 8.84 6.38 0.73
CA LEU A 261 7.50 6.15 1.27
C LEU A 261 6.78 7.48 1.57
N GLN A 262 7.48 8.46 2.14
CA GLN A 262 7.00 9.82 2.38
C GLN A 262 6.49 10.44 1.08
N ARG A 263 7.34 10.50 0.05
CA ARG A 263 7.00 11.15 -1.22
C ARG A 263 5.84 10.44 -1.91
N THR A 264 5.79 9.12 -1.81
CA THR A 264 4.69 8.32 -2.39
C THR A 264 3.36 8.60 -1.69
N PHE A 265 3.31 8.58 -0.36
CA PHE A 265 2.08 8.90 0.39
C PHE A 265 1.62 10.34 0.19
N LEU A 266 2.56 11.28 0.10
CA LEU A 266 2.26 12.68 -0.18
C LEU A 266 1.58 12.84 -1.55
N GLN A 267 2.11 12.19 -2.58
CA GLN A 267 1.52 12.19 -3.93
C GLN A 267 0.16 11.50 -3.97
N ALA A 268 0.00 10.37 -3.27
CA ALA A 268 -1.28 9.68 -3.15
C ALA A 268 -2.34 10.56 -2.47
N SER A 269 -1.97 11.27 -1.39
CA SER A 269 -2.85 12.24 -0.72
C SER A 269 -3.30 13.34 -1.68
N TYR A 270 -2.36 13.98 -2.39
CA TYR A 270 -2.69 15.03 -3.36
C TYR A 270 -3.66 14.53 -4.44
N TYR A 271 -3.41 13.33 -4.97
CA TYR A 271 -4.28 12.74 -5.99
C TYR A 271 -5.68 12.47 -5.47
N VAL A 272 -5.84 11.79 -4.32
CA VAL A 272 -7.17 11.47 -3.77
C VAL A 272 -7.95 12.74 -3.44
N THR A 273 -7.30 13.78 -2.88
CA THR A 273 -7.95 15.07 -2.63
C THR A 273 -8.40 15.74 -3.93
N THR A 274 -7.54 15.73 -4.95
CA THR A 274 -7.84 16.35 -6.25
C THR A 274 -8.96 15.62 -6.97
N GLU A 275 -8.91 14.28 -7.02
CA GLU A 275 -9.96 13.43 -7.56
C GLU A 275 -11.30 13.72 -6.89
N THR A 276 -11.33 13.75 -5.55
CA THR A 276 -12.55 14.01 -4.80
C THR A 276 -13.09 15.41 -5.07
N GLY A 277 -12.21 16.42 -5.17
CA GLY A 277 -12.59 17.79 -5.53
C GLY A 277 -13.18 17.89 -6.94
N ILE A 278 -12.64 17.16 -7.92
CA ILE A 278 -13.17 17.09 -9.29
C ILE A 278 -14.54 16.39 -9.30
N ASN A 279 -14.68 15.27 -8.59
CA ASN A 279 -15.94 14.53 -8.50
C ASN A 279 -17.04 15.38 -7.85
N LEU A 280 -16.70 16.11 -6.79
CA LEU A 280 -17.60 17.04 -6.12
C LEU A 280 -18.02 18.18 -7.07
N ARG A 281 -17.06 18.76 -7.82
CA ARG A 281 -17.36 19.79 -8.84
C ARG A 281 -18.30 19.27 -9.93
N GLY A 282 -18.19 17.99 -10.31
CA GLY A 282 -19.09 17.39 -11.29
C GLY A 282 -20.46 17.00 -10.72
N ALA A 283 -20.59 16.89 -9.39
CA ALA A 283 -21.84 16.55 -8.72
C ALA A 283 -22.71 17.77 -8.40
N LEU A 284 -22.09 18.94 -8.23
CA LEU A 284 -22.74 20.23 -8.00
C LEU A 284 -23.18 20.86 -9.33
#